data_AF-A0A948N1T7-F1
#
_entry.id   AF-A0A948N1T7-F1
#
_cell.length_a   1.000
_cell.length_b   1.000
_cell.length_c   1.000
_cell.angle_alpha   90.00
_cell.angle_beta   90.00
_cell.angle_gamma   90.00
#
_symmetry.space_group_name_H-M   'P 1'
#
loop_
_entity.id
_entity.type
_entity.pdbx_description
1 polymer ?
#
loop_
_entity_poly.entity_id
_entity_poly.type
_entity_poly.pdbx_seq_one_letter_code
_entity_poly.pdbx_strand_id
1 'polypeptide(L)'
;MEGIPQSSTESISHAIEKKIASWKEGPVVLASGSSYKLEQLKSLGMKDVSAIPAPEMEESEFFGRYEDGKGRTDEMVAALVARTKVKYAIANGAPADALVCGFDTVVLKVEDWGDNRKNTYLQKPETREQAKEGLVDFFVHLATQKRRHDDSYADMKELVEMHPKFNKRRDELENTMDVGNPRPLILVATGMAARAPGKGEDIDIVPTAMRLQSNVLYAYSRNTPEELQRRCEELAEEALIIMGDRWSGITTGIDYSDPQIVGLLDLQEIPVVLGIPPTEEGVLKGMPKEAFERMLRGMAQEEVTPHEQDS
;
A
#
# COMPACT_ATOMS: atom_id res chain seq x y z
N MET A 1 -27.86 31.50 -4.32
CA MET A 1 -26.79 30.55 -4.68
C MET A 1 -26.11 31.13 -5.90
N GLU A 2 -25.07 31.93 -5.68
CA GLU A 2 -24.25 32.44 -6.78
C GLU A 2 -23.37 31.29 -7.26
N GLY A 3 -23.57 30.90 -8.52
CA GLY A 3 -22.73 29.91 -9.17
C GLY A 3 -21.33 30.48 -9.37
N ILE A 4 -20.32 29.71 -9.00
CA ILE A 4 -18.93 30.01 -9.38
C ILE A 4 -18.90 30.16 -10.91
N PRO A 5 -18.41 31.28 -11.47
CA PRO A 5 -18.41 31.48 -12.92
C PRO A 5 -17.56 30.41 -13.61
N GLN A 6 -18.09 29.73 -14.63
CA GLN A 6 -17.34 28.72 -15.40
C GLN A 6 -16.00 29.24 -15.97
N SER A 7 -15.86 30.56 -16.16
CA SER A 7 -14.62 31.19 -16.65
C SER A 7 -13.46 31.19 -15.65
N SER A 8 -13.72 31.13 -14.33
CA SER A 8 -12.65 31.10 -13.32
C SER A 8 -12.08 29.68 -13.15
N THR A 9 -12.89 28.65 -13.37
CA THR A 9 -12.50 27.25 -13.23
C THR A 9 -11.59 26.79 -14.38
N GLU A 10 -11.89 27.21 -15.62
CA GLU A 10 -11.02 26.95 -16.79
C GLU A 10 -9.65 27.64 -16.64
N SER A 11 -9.62 28.85 -16.08
CA SER A 11 -8.38 29.59 -15.82
C SER A 11 -7.48 28.89 -14.78
N ILE A 12 -8.08 28.37 -13.70
CA ILE A 12 -7.34 27.66 -12.64
C ILE A 12 -6.82 26.32 -13.15
N SER A 13 -7.66 25.55 -13.86
CA SER A 13 -7.25 24.26 -14.44
C SER A 13 -6.08 24.43 -15.41
N HIS A 14 -6.11 25.44 -16.29
CA HIS A 14 -5.01 25.72 -17.20
C HIS A 14 -3.71 26.10 -16.46
N ALA A 15 -3.81 26.88 -15.38
CA ALA A 15 -2.66 27.27 -14.57
C ALA A 15 -2.04 26.07 -13.81
N ILE A 16 -2.87 25.15 -13.30
CA ILE A 16 -2.43 23.88 -12.69
C ILE A 16 -1.64 23.04 -13.71
N GLU A 17 -2.19 22.84 -14.91
CA GLU A 17 -1.52 22.06 -15.97
C GLU A 17 -0.19 22.69 -16.38
N LYS A 18 -0.15 24.02 -16.52
CA LYS A 18 1.09 24.75 -16.85
C LYS A 18 2.14 24.55 -15.75
N LYS A 19 1.73 24.54 -14.48
CA LYS A 19 2.64 24.33 -13.35
C LYS A 19 3.19 22.89 -13.35
N ILE A 20 2.34 21.89 -13.51
CA ILE A 20 2.78 20.48 -13.61
C ILE A 20 3.72 20.30 -14.80
N ALA A 21 3.40 20.87 -15.96
CA ALA A 21 4.28 20.84 -17.13
C ALA A 21 5.65 21.45 -16.82
N SER A 22 5.69 22.58 -16.10
CA SER A 22 6.97 23.19 -15.69
C SER A 22 7.80 22.28 -14.78
N TRP A 23 7.16 21.52 -13.89
CA TRP A 23 7.85 20.54 -13.05
C TRP A 23 8.36 19.34 -13.86
N LYS A 24 7.60 18.87 -14.84
CA LYS A 24 7.99 17.77 -15.74
C LYS A 24 9.21 18.12 -16.61
N GLU A 25 9.34 19.39 -16.99
CA GLU A 25 10.46 19.91 -17.76
C GLU A 25 11.70 20.25 -16.91
N GLY A 26 11.52 20.42 -15.59
CA GLY A 26 12.59 20.73 -14.64
C GLY A 26 13.32 19.50 -14.08
N PRO A 27 14.29 19.72 -13.17
CA PRO A 27 15.00 18.63 -12.50
C PRO A 27 14.06 17.84 -11.59
N VAL A 28 14.15 16.51 -11.66
CA VAL A 28 13.38 15.58 -10.84
C VAL A 28 14.34 14.65 -10.12
N VAL A 29 14.15 14.49 -8.81
CA VAL A 29 14.96 13.59 -7.98
C VAL A 29 14.09 12.47 -7.46
N LEU A 30 14.42 11.23 -7.82
CA LEU A 30 13.85 10.02 -7.24
C LEU A 30 14.65 9.64 -5.98
N ALA A 31 13.99 9.63 -4.83
CA ALA A 31 14.52 9.16 -3.55
C ALA A 31 14.51 7.61 -3.45
N SER A 32 15.05 6.93 -4.46
CA SER A 32 15.08 5.47 -4.56
C SER A 32 16.14 5.01 -5.57
N GLY A 33 16.76 3.85 -5.30
CA GLY A 33 17.62 3.15 -6.26
C GLY A 33 16.87 2.28 -7.28
N SER A 34 15.54 2.26 -7.26
CA SER A 34 14.74 1.40 -8.15
C SER A 34 14.79 1.89 -9.60
N SER A 35 15.42 1.11 -10.48
CA SER A 35 15.43 1.35 -11.92
C SER A 35 14.02 1.35 -12.52
N TYR A 36 13.13 0.49 -12.02
CA TYR A 36 11.73 0.45 -12.43
C TYR A 36 11.03 1.79 -12.17
N LYS A 37 11.09 2.32 -10.95
CA LYS A 37 10.44 3.60 -10.59
C LYS A 37 11.02 4.77 -11.38
N LEU A 38 12.32 4.74 -11.66
CA LEU A 38 12.99 5.74 -12.49
C LEU A 38 12.44 5.74 -13.92
N GLU A 39 12.32 4.58 -14.56
CA GLU A 39 11.76 4.46 -15.91
C GLU A 39 10.27 4.81 -15.94
N GLN A 40 9.52 4.48 -14.89
CA GLN A 40 8.12 4.88 -14.80
C GLN A 40 7.96 6.40 -14.68
N LEU A 41 8.80 7.12 -13.92
CA LEU A 41 8.77 8.59 -13.87
C LEU A 41 9.04 9.21 -15.24
N LYS A 42 10.02 8.68 -15.98
CA LYS A 42 10.28 9.09 -17.37
C LYS A 42 9.07 8.85 -18.28
N SER A 43 8.39 7.71 -18.12
CA SER A 43 7.18 7.39 -18.90
C SER A 43 6.02 8.36 -18.66
N LEU A 44 6.00 9.04 -17.50
CA LEU A 44 5.03 10.09 -17.17
C LEU A 44 5.40 11.47 -17.74
N GLY A 45 6.49 11.55 -18.52
CA GLY A 45 6.94 12.77 -19.18
C GLY A 45 7.95 13.60 -18.37
N MET A 46 8.50 13.08 -17.28
CA MET A 46 9.57 13.73 -16.51
C MET A 46 10.90 13.62 -17.28
N LYS A 47 11.57 14.74 -17.58
CA LYS A 47 12.72 14.75 -18.49
C LYS A 47 14.09 14.57 -17.81
N ASP A 48 14.34 15.30 -16.73
CA ASP A 48 15.65 15.32 -16.05
C ASP A 48 15.59 14.55 -14.72
N VAL A 49 15.37 13.24 -14.81
CA VAL A 49 15.21 12.36 -13.64
C VAL A 49 16.57 11.83 -13.18
N SER A 50 16.98 12.21 -11.97
CA SER A 50 18.13 11.69 -11.24
C SER A 50 17.70 10.85 -10.03
N ALA A 51 18.60 10.05 -9.45
CA ALA A 51 18.30 9.22 -8.29
C ALA A 51 19.26 9.52 -7.13
N ILE A 52 18.69 9.69 -5.93
CA ILE A 52 19.44 9.73 -4.67
C ILE A 52 18.87 8.60 -3.79
N PRO A 53 19.52 7.43 -3.73
CA PRO A 53 19.00 6.30 -2.98
C PRO A 53 19.10 6.56 -1.46
N ALA A 54 17.99 6.40 -0.75
CA ALA A 54 17.98 6.40 0.70
C ALA A 54 18.38 5.01 1.25
N PRO A 55 19.14 4.94 2.36
CA PRO A 55 19.53 3.68 2.99
C PRO A 55 18.31 2.99 3.63
N GLU A 56 18.33 1.65 3.66
CA GLU A 56 17.21 0.84 4.19
C GLU A 56 17.09 0.90 5.74
N MET A 57 18.16 1.30 6.45
CA MET A 57 18.21 1.29 7.93
C MET A 57 17.25 2.27 8.62
N GLU A 58 16.75 3.32 7.95
CA GLU A 58 15.82 4.27 8.58
C GLU A 58 14.37 3.73 8.66
N GLU A 59 14.08 2.60 8.03
CA GLU A 59 12.73 2.02 8.00
C GLU A 59 12.40 1.27 9.31
N SER A 60 13.36 0.58 9.92
CA SER A 60 13.17 -0.27 11.11
C SER A 60 12.82 0.50 12.39
N GLU A 61 13.45 1.65 12.64
CA GLU A 61 13.16 2.51 13.79
C GLU A 61 11.78 3.18 13.68
N PHE A 62 11.32 3.39 12.43
CA PHE A 62 10.00 3.92 12.13
C PHE A 62 8.90 2.88 12.40
N PHE A 63 9.13 1.62 12.00
CA PHE A 63 8.16 0.53 12.22
C PHE A 63 7.95 0.20 13.70
N GLY A 64 8.99 0.25 14.54
CA GLY A 64 8.88 -0.01 15.98
C GLY A 64 7.91 0.93 16.71
N ARG A 65 7.74 2.18 16.24
CA ARG A 65 6.78 3.15 16.83
C ARG A 65 5.34 2.95 16.35
N TYR A 66 5.15 2.23 15.25
CA TYR A 66 3.86 1.96 14.65
C TYR A 66 3.19 0.73 15.27
N GLU A 67 3.98 -0.29 15.66
CA GLU A 67 3.51 -1.48 16.38
C GLU A 67 2.87 -1.14 17.75
N ASP A 68 3.18 0.03 18.33
CA ASP A 68 2.64 0.52 19.61
C ASP A 68 1.20 1.08 19.54
N GLY A 69 0.49 0.92 18.41
CA GLY A 69 -0.93 1.27 18.29
C GLY A 69 -1.24 2.78 18.32
N LYS A 70 -0.24 3.65 18.17
CA LYS A 70 -0.42 5.11 18.17
C LYS A 70 -0.86 5.64 16.79
N GLY A 71 -2.12 5.40 16.46
CA GLY A 71 -2.97 6.37 15.73
C GLY A 71 -2.71 6.62 14.25
N ARG A 72 -2.37 5.61 13.44
CA ARG A 72 -2.31 5.76 11.97
C ARG A 72 -2.91 4.53 11.30
N THR A 73 -3.55 4.70 10.14
CA THR A 73 -4.12 3.59 9.36
C THR A 73 -3.01 2.84 8.63
N ASP A 74 -3.20 1.55 8.38
CA ASP A 74 -2.20 0.62 7.77
C ASP A 74 -1.60 1.17 6.48
N GLU A 75 -2.41 1.90 5.71
CA GLU A 75 -2.06 2.46 4.42
C GLU A 75 -1.05 3.61 4.54
N MET A 76 -1.00 4.30 5.69
CA MET A 76 -0.09 5.44 5.90
C MET A 76 1.37 5.02 6.02
N VAL A 77 1.65 3.76 6.40
CA VAL A 77 3.01 3.29 6.70
C VAL A 77 3.95 3.52 5.53
N ALA A 78 3.58 3.02 4.35
CA ALA A 78 4.40 3.18 3.15
C ALA A 78 4.61 4.66 2.78
N ALA A 79 3.58 5.51 2.98
CA ALA A 79 3.67 6.93 2.63
C ALA A 79 4.63 7.68 3.56
N LEU A 80 4.73 7.24 4.80
CA LEU A 80 5.65 7.79 5.79
C LEU A 80 7.08 7.33 5.55
N VAL A 81 7.28 6.07 5.16
CA VAL A 81 8.59 5.59 4.68
C VAL A 81 9.02 6.37 3.44
N ALA A 82 8.13 6.55 2.45
CA ALA A 82 8.39 7.37 1.28
C ALA A 82 8.79 8.81 1.65
N ARG A 83 8.14 9.42 2.65
CA ARG A 83 8.48 10.74 3.16
C ARG A 83 9.88 10.79 3.78
N THR A 84 10.25 9.78 4.57
CA THR A 84 11.59 9.67 5.14
C THR A 84 12.65 9.60 4.03
N LYS A 85 12.40 8.83 2.97
CA LYS A 85 13.28 8.79 1.78
C LYS A 85 13.43 10.16 1.12
N VAL A 86 12.34 10.91 0.96
CA VAL A 86 12.39 12.28 0.42
C VAL A 86 13.21 13.20 1.32
N LYS A 87 13.01 13.16 2.64
CA LYS A 87 13.81 13.94 3.60
C LYS A 87 15.29 13.63 3.50
N TYR A 88 15.64 12.34 3.40
CA TYR A 88 17.01 11.91 3.19
C TYR A 88 17.59 12.50 1.90
N ALA A 89 16.87 12.41 0.77
CA ALA A 89 17.35 12.97 -0.50
C ALA A 89 17.57 14.49 -0.44
N ILE A 90 16.68 15.23 0.24
CA ILE A 90 16.84 16.68 0.48
C ILE A 90 18.10 16.96 1.30
N ALA A 91 18.30 16.24 2.42
CA ALA A 91 19.48 16.40 3.28
C ALA A 91 20.79 16.02 2.57
N ASN A 92 20.72 15.19 1.53
CA ASN A 92 21.87 14.67 0.78
C ASN A 92 22.03 15.29 -0.61
N GLY A 93 21.54 16.52 -0.81
CA GLY A 93 21.92 17.34 -1.97
C GLY A 93 20.93 17.36 -3.13
N ALA A 94 19.66 16.98 -2.91
CA ALA A 94 18.62 17.29 -3.89
C ALA A 94 18.50 18.82 -4.11
N PRO A 95 18.51 19.31 -5.36
CA PRO A 95 18.40 20.75 -5.63
C PRO A 95 17.09 21.36 -5.10
N ALA A 96 17.15 22.59 -4.58
CA ALA A 96 15.98 23.27 -4.01
C ALA A 96 14.87 23.50 -5.05
N ASP A 97 15.22 23.63 -6.32
CA ASP A 97 14.34 23.80 -7.48
C ASP A 97 13.90 22.48 -8.14
N ALA A 98 14.33 21.32 -7.62
CA ALA A 98 13.92 20.02 -8.13
C ALA A 98 12.60 19.53 -7.53
N LEU A 99 11.79 18.84 -8.33
CA LEU A 99 10.70 18.01 -7.79
C LEU A 99 11.33 16.76 -7.17
N VAL A 100 11.18 16.56 -5.87
CA VAL A 100 11.76 15.39 -5.18
C VAL A 100 10.63 14.40 -4.87
N CYS A 101 10.73 13.16 -5.33
CA CYS A 101 9.69 12.14 -5.18
C CYS A 101 10.23 10.89 -4.48
N GLY A 102 9.47 10.32 -3.56
CA GLY A 102 9.72 9.05 -2.91
C GLY A 102 8.53 8.12 -3.08
N PHE A 103 8.81 6.83 -3.23
CA PHE A 103 7.79 5.80 -3.35
C PHE A 103 8.21 4.60 -2.52
N ASP A 104 7.26 4.01 -1.80
CA ASP A 104 7.50 2.81 -1.03
C ASP A 104 6.35 1.81 -1.10
N THR A 105 6.63 0.54 -0.83
CA THR A 105 5.63 -0.52 -0.87
C THR A 105 5.91 -1.51 0.23
N VAL A 106 4.89 -1.75 1.04
CA VAL A 106 4.96 -2.62 2.21
C VAL A 106 3.87 -3.67 2.11
N VAL A 107 4.20 -4.88 2.55
CA VAL A 107 3.23 -5.96 2.75
C VAL A 107 3.06 -6.12 4.25
N LEU A 108 1.81 -6.11 4.71
CA LEU A 108 1.48 -6.19 6.12
C LEU A 108 0.92 -7.56 6.45
N LYS A 109 1.51 -8.21 7.45
CA LYS A 109 0.90 -9.36 8.12
C LYS A 109 -0.05 -8.83 9.18
N VAL A 110 -1.35 -8.85 8.89
CA VAL A 110 -2.39 -8.40 9.80
C VAL A 110 -2.85 -9.59 10.65
N GLU A 111 -2.84 -9.42 11.96
CA GLU A 111 -3.47 -10.31 12.93
C GLU A 111 -4.62 -9.54 13.57
N ASP A 112 -5.85 -10.00 13.36
CA ASP A 112 -7.04 -9.36 13.93
C ASP A 112 -7.74 -10.33 14.87
N TRP A 113 -7.73 -10.00 16.16
CA TRP A 113 -8.34 -10.79 17.23
C TRP A 113 -9.55 -10.07 17.84
N GLY A 114 -10.24 -9.24 17.06
CA GLY A 114 -11.34 -8.39 17.52
C GLY A 114 -10.80 -7.16 18.26
N ASP A 115 -10.55 -7.29 19.56
CA ASP A 115 -10.08 -6.17 20.39
C ASP A 115 -8.58 -5.89 20.25
N ASN A 116 -7.82 -6.86 19.70
CA ASN A 116 -6.38 -6.75 19.51
C ASN A 116 -6.03 -6.96 18.03
N ARG A 117 -5.85 -5.85 17.32
CA ARG A 117 -5.23 -5.88 15.99
C ARG A 117 -3.74 -5.64 16.11
N LYS A 118 -2.94 -6.57 15.57
CA LYS A 118 -1.49 -6.42 15.43
C LYS A 118 -1.14 -6.41 13.95
N ASN A 119 -0.41 -5.39 13.52
CA ASN A 119 0.15 -5.33 12.19
C ASN A 119 1.65 -5.58 12.29
N THR A 120 2.13 -6.65 11.67
CA THR A 120 3.57 -6.94 11.60
C THR A 120 4.09 -6.57 10.23
N TYR A 121 5.14 -5.73 10.20
CA TYR A 121 5.84 -5.41 8.96
C TYR A 121 6.76 -6.56 8.58
N LEU A 122 6.70 -6.95 7.31
CA LEU A 122 7.58 -7.98 6.77
C LEU A 122 8.82 -7.28 6.19
N GLN A 123 10.01 -7.73 6.58
CA GLN A 123 11.25 -7.15 6.07
C GLN A 123 11.64 -7.79 4.73
N LYS A 124 12.62 -7.19 4.06
CA LYS A 124 13.27 -7.82 2.92
C LYS A 124 14.17 -8.96 3.44
N PRO A 125 14.07 -10.16 2.87
CA PRO A 125 14.98 -11.24 3.22
C PRO A 125 16.42 -10.96 2.75
N GLU A 126 17.40 -11.27 3.59
CA GLU A 126 18.83 -11.17 3.24
C GLU A 126 19.34 -12.46 2.57
N THR A 127 18.69 -13.60 2.87
CA THR A 127 19.01 -14.90 2.29
C THR A 127 17.77 -15.58 1.70
N ARG A 128 17.99 -16.53 0.79
CA ARG A 128 16.89 -17.30 0.18
C ARG A 128 16.17 -18.13 1.24
N GLU A 129 16.89 -18.64 2.22
CA GLU A 129 16.35 -19.38 3.36
C GLU A 129 15.43 -18.49 4.19
N GLN A 130 15.86 -17.26 4.52
CA GLN A 130 15.01 -16.28 5.21
C GLN A 130 13.77 -15.92 4.38
N ALA A 131 13.91 -15.79 3.06
CA ALA A 131 12.78 -15.55 2.17
C ALA A 131 11.78 -16.71 2.25
N LYS A 132 12.27 -17.95 2.21
CA LYS A 132 11.43 -19.15 2.30
C LYS A 132 10.72 -19.23 3.64
N GLU A 133 11.45 -19.10 4.74
CA GLU A 133 10.89 -19.14 6.09
C GLU A 133 9.83 -18.06 6.29
N GLY A 134 10.10 -16.83 5.86
CA GLY A 134 9.16 -15.72 5.92
C GLY A 134 7.89 -15.96 5.10
N LEU A 135 8.02 -16.56 3.92
CA LEU A 135 6.86 -16.91 3.08
C LEU A 135 6.02 -18.04 3.65
N VAL A 136 6.67 -19.08 4.18
CA VAL A 136 5.97 -20.17 4.84
C VAL A 136 5.19 -19.64 6.05
N ASP A 137 5.82 -18.85 6.92
CA ASP A 137 5.15 -18.23 8.06
C ASP A 137 3.96 -17.36 7.62
N PHE A 138 4.16 -16.52 6.59
CA PHE A 138 3.10 -15.67 6.08
C PHE A 138 1.91 -16.45 5.51
N PHE A 139 2.18 -17.50 4.72
CA PHE A 139 1.15 -18.36 4.12
C PHE A 139 0.39 -19.18 5.15
N VAL A 140 1.10 -19.80 6.10
CA VAL A 140 0.49 -20.54 7.22
C VAL A 140 -0.36 -19.61 8.07
N HIS A 141 0.13 -18.41 8.34
CA HIS A 141 -0.62 -17.39 9.08
C HIS A 141 -1.93 -17.04 8.38
N LEU A 142 -1.89 -16.69 7.09
CA LEU A 142 -3.08 -16.28 6.36
C LEU A 142 -4.15 -17.39 6.32
N ALA A 143 -3.72 -18.63 6.07
CA ALA A 143 -4.62 -19.80 6.08
C ALA A 143 -5.20 -20.06 7.48
N THR A 144 -4.39 -19.91 8.54
CA THR A 144 -4.83 -20.09 9.93
C THR A 144 -5.82 -18.99 10.35
N GLN A 145 -5.56 -17.74 9.99
CA GLN A 145 -6.49 -16.64 10.23
C GLN A 145 -7.80 -16.87 9.49
N LYS A 146 -7.77 -17.43 8.27
CA LYS A 146 -8.99 -17.78 7.55
C LYS A 146 -9.80 -18.85 8.26
N ARG A 147 -9.16 -19.91 8.77
CA ARG A 147 -9.85 -20.93 9.57
C ARG A 147 -10.53 -20.31 10.78
N ARG A 148 -9.80 -19.49 11.55
CA ARG A 148 -10.35 -18.82 12.74
C ARG A 148 -11.51 -17.89 12.41
N HIS A 149 -11.42 -17.15 11.31
CA HIS A 149 -12.50 -16.30 10.81
C HIS A 149 -13.75 -17.13 10.49
N ASP A 150 -13.59 -18.26 9.80
CA ASP A 150 -14.70 -19.18 9.50
C ASP A 150 -15.33 -19.78 10.75
N ASP A 151 -14.50 -20.24 11.69
CA ASP A 151 -14.97 -20.84 12.95
C ASP A 151 -15.73 -19.79 13.78
N SER A 152 -15.18 -18.58 13.92
CA SER A 152 -15.83 -17.48 14.63
C SER A 152 -17.14 -17.05 13.97
N TYR A 153 -17.19 -17.01 12.64
CA TYR A 153 -18.40 -16.70 11.90
C TYR A 153 -19.47 -17.79 12.10
N ALA A 154 -19.07 -19.07 12.10
CA ALA A 154 -19.98 -20.19 12.35
C ALA A 154 -20.54 -20.16 13.79
N ASP A 155 -19.69 -19.97 14.80
CA ASP A 155 -20.10 -19.86 16.20
C ASP A 155 -21.08 -18.70 16.41
N MET A 156 -20.78 -17.54 15.81
CA MET A 156 -21.65 -16.37 15.90
C MET A 156 -22.99 -16.58 15.20
N LYS A 157 -22.99 -17.26 14.05
CA LYS A 157 -24.22 -17.65 13.36
C LYS A 157 -25.09 -18.58 14.22
N GLU A 158 -24.48 -19.58 14.85
CA GLU A 158 -25.18 -20.49 15.77
C GLU A 158 -25.79 -19.72 16.96
N LEU A 159 -25.03 -18.80 17.57
CA LEU A 159 -25.51 -17.94 18.65
C LEU A 159 -26.70 -17.06 18.24
N VAL A 160 -26.69 -16.52 17.02
CA VAL A 160 -27.81 -15.73 16.47
C VAL A 160 -29.05 -16.60 16.26
N GLU A 161 -28.88 -17.82 15.73
CA GLU A 161 -29.97 -18.77 15.49
C GLU A 161 -30.61 -19.29 16.79
N MET A 162 -29.82 -19.46 17.86
CA MET A 162 -30.31 -19.97 19.15
C MET A 162 -31.08 -18.96 20.01
N HIS A 163 -30.99 -17.66 19.73
CA HIS A 163 -31.53 -16.63 20.62
C HIS A 163 -32.79 -15.93 20.05
N PRO A 164 -33.99 -16.12 20.67
CA PRO A 164 -35.26 -15.57 20.18
C PRO A 164 -35.31 -14.04 20.03
N LYS A 165 -34.41 -13.32 20.73
CA LYS A 165 -34.30 -11.86 20.68
C LYS A 165 -33.62 -11.35 19.39
N PHE A 166 -32.77 -12.16 18.75
CA PHE A 166 -32.06 -11.79 17.52
C PHE A 166 -32.85 -12.11 16.25
N ASN A 167 -33.93 -12.90 16.32
CA ASN A 167 -34.80 -13.21 15.18
C ASN A 167 -35.33 -11.97 14.42
N LYS A 168 -35.52 -10.83 15.10
CA LYS A 168 -35.97 -9.57 14.47
C LYS A 168 -34.84 -8.72 13.89
N ARG A 169 -33.58 -9.03 14.20
CA ARG A 169 -32.38 -8.31 13.74
C ARG A 169 -31.38 -9.24 13.03
N ARG A 170 -31.80 -10.46 12.69
CA ARG A 170 -30.94 -11.48 12.09
C ARG A 170 -30.31 -10.96 10.80
N ASP A 171 -31.13 -10.40 9.91
CA ASP A 171 -30.67 -9.88 8.63
C ASP A 171 -29.76 -8.63 8.80
N GLU A 172 -29.96 -7.84 9.87
CA GLU A 172 -29.05 -6.73 10.21
C GLU A 172 -27.72 -7.25 10.78
N LEU A 173 -27.76 -8.26 11.65
CA LEU A 173 -26.57 -8.90 12.21
C LEU A 173 -25.77 -9.64 11.14
N GLU A 174 -26.41 -10.40 10.25
CA GLU A 174 -25.75 -11.08 9.13
C GLU A 174 -25.06 -10.06 8.19
N ASN A 175 -25.73 -8.96 7.86
CA ASN A 175 -25.11 -7.86 7.09
C ASN A 175 -23.97 -7.17 7.87
N THR A 176 -24.10 -7.00 9.18
CA THR A 176 -23.04 -6.40 10.01
C THR A 176 -21.87 -7.37 10.20
N MET A 177 -22.11 -8.68 10.17
CA MET A 177 -21.08 -9.72 10.24
C MET A 177 -20.28 -9.82 8.94
N ASP A 178 -20.95 -9.72 7.78
CA ASP A 178 -20.30 -9.67 6.47
C ASP A 178 -19.50 -8.38 6.23
N VAL A 179 -19.96 -7.26 6.79
CA VAL A 179 -19.29 -5.95 6.65
C VAL A 179 -18.25 -5.69 7.76
N GLY A 180 -18.47 -6.22 8.96
CA GLY A 180 -17.71 -5.90 10.17
C GLY A 180 -16.63 -6.90 10.56
N ASN A 181 -16.60 -8.10 9.98
CA ASN A 181 -15.54 -9.08 10.23
C ASN A 181 -14.57 -9.14 9.03
N PRO A 182 -13.49 -8.32 9.02
CA PRO A 182 -12.60 -8.24 7.88
C PRO A 182 -12.03 -9.61 7.57
N ARG A 183 -12.30 -10.12 6.36
CA ARG A 183 -11.66 -11.34 5.88
C ARG A 183 -10.14 -11.17 5.98
N PRO A 184 -9.38 -12.22 6.33
CA PRO A 184 -7.92 -12.13 6.39
C PRO A 184 -7.37 -11.98 4.97
N LEU A 185 -6.80 -10.83 4.66
CA LEU A 185 -6.37 -10.45 3.31
C LEU A 185 -4.87 -10.15 3.30
N ILE A 186 -4.26 -10.31 2.13
CA ILE A 186 -2.93 -9.78 1.86
C ILE A 186 -3.10 -8.28 1.62
N LEU A 187 -2.55 -7.46 2.50
CA LEU A 187 -2.57 -6.00 2.37
C LEU A 187 -1.24 -5.53 1.79
N VAL A 188 -1.31 -4.99 0.57
CA VAL A 188 -0.19 -4.34 -0.09
C VAL A 188 -0.43 -2.84 -0.03
N ALA A 189 0.31 -2.13 0.81
CA ALA A 189 0.22 -0.68 0.93
C ALA A 189 1.37 -0.02 0.16
N THR A 190 1.02 0.99 -0.63
CA THR A 190 1.96 1.76 -1.43
C THR A 190 1.85 3.22 -1.06
N GLY A 191 2.98 3.86 -0.85
CA GLY A 191 3.06 5.22 -0.38
C GLY A 191 3.84 6.08 -1.34
N MET A 192 3.38 7.30 -1.51
CA MET A 192 4.09 8.33 -2.25
C MET A 192 4.36 9.51 -1.36
N ALA A 193 5.48 10.16 -1.61
CA ALA A 193 5.81 11.45 -1.03
C ALA A 193 6.41 12.34 -2.10
N ALA A 194 6.10 13.64 -2.08
CA ALA A 194 6.75 14.59 -2.97
C ALA A 194 6.96 15.95 -2.32
N ARG A 195 8.05 16.61 -2.71
CA ARG A 195 8.32 18.02 -2.41
C ARG A 195 8.37 18.78 -3.72
N ALA A 196 7.52 19.80 -3.86
CA ALA A 196 7.55 20.68 -5.02
C ALA A 196 8.82 21.57 -5.03
N PRO A 197 9.27 22.00 -6.22
CA PRO A 197 10.30 23.01 -6.38
C PRO A 197 10.07 24.26 -5.51
N GLY A 198 11.08 24.68 -4.76
CA GLY A 198 11.04 25.89 -3.93
C GLY A 198 10.27 25.76 -2.60
N LYS A 199 9.57 24.66 -2.35
CA LYS A 199 8.97 24.35 -1.04
C LYS A 199 10.06 23.75 -0.15
N GLY A 200 10.25 24.27 1.06
CA GLY A 200 11.33 23.88 1.98
C GLY A 200 11.22 22.43 2.48
N GLU A 201 10.76 22.24 3.71
CA GLU A 201 10.54 20.89 4.29
C GLU A 201 9.08 20.39 4.14
N ASP A 202 8.25 21.15 3.43
CA ASP A 202 6.87 20.79 3.14
C ASP A 202 6.85 19.64 2.11
N ILE A 203 6.45 18.46 2.60
CA ILE A 203 6.41 17.22 1.83
C ILE A 203 5.01 16.65 1.91
N ASP A 204 4.35 16.59 0.77
CA ASP A 204 3.05 15.95 0.58
C ASP A 204 3.20 14.43 0.58
N ILE A 205 2.19 13.75 1.10
CA ILE A 205 2.14 12.29 1.11
C ILE A 205 0.78 11.79 0.64
N VAL A 206 0.77 10.71 -0.14
CA VAL A 206 -0.45 10.02 -0.56
C VAL A 206 -0.30 8.53 -0.27
N PRO A 207 -1.10 7.97 0.65
CA PRO A 207 -1.21 6.54 0.84
C PRO A 207 -2.20 5.92 -0.15
N THR A 208 -1.91 4.72 -0.61
CA THR A 208 -2.85 3.84 -1.30
C THR A 208 -2.61 2.41 -0.85
N ALA A 209 -3.61 1.54 -1.00
CA ALA A 209 -3.45 0.13 -0.68
C ALA A 209 -4.39 -0.74 -1.50
N MET A 210 -3.96 -1.98 -1.67
CA MET A 210 -4.72 -3.03 -2.32
C MET A 210 -4.86 -4.21 -1.38
N ARG A 211 -6.07 -4.79 -1.36
CA ARG A 211 -6.40 -5.97 -0.57
C ARG A 211 -6.57 -7.14 -1.53
N LEU A 212 -5.78 -8.19 -1.32
CA LEU A 212 -5.83 -9.40 -2.13
C LEU A 212 -6.32 -10.57 -1.29
N GLN A 213 -7.22 -11.37 -1.87
CA GLN A 213 -7.62 -12.67 -1.35
C GLN A 213 -6.88 -13.75 -2.12
N SER A 214 -6.26 -14.70 -1.42
CA SER A 214 -5.70 -15.91 -2.05
C SER A 214 -6.67 -17.08 -1.87
N ASN A 215 -7.26 -17.53 -2.97
CA ASN A 215 -8.16 -18.69 -2.94
C ASN A 215 -7.41 -19.99 -2.59
N VAL A 216 -6.15 -20.12 -3.01
CA VAL A 216 -5.29 -21.27 -2.69
C VAL A 216 -5.04 -21.36 -1.19
N LEU A 217 -4.59 -20.28 -0.56
CA LEU A 217 -4.34 -20.28 0.89
C LEU A 217 -5.64 -20.45 1.69
N TYR A 218 -6.75 -19.91 1.19
CA TYR A 218 -8.07 -20.14 1.79
C TYR A 218 -8.52 -21.59 1.68
N ALA A 219 -8.20 -22.30 0.60
CA ALA A 219 -8.48 -23.73 0.50
C ALA A 219 -7.64 -24.54 1.50
N TYR A 220 -6.39 -24.13 1.74
CA TYR A 220 -5.51 -24.77 2.72
C TYR A 220 -5.96 -24.57 4.17
N SER A 221 -6.84 -23.60 4.44
CA SER A 221 -7.38 -23.35 5.78
C SER A 221 -8.08 -24.58 6.38
N ARG A 222 -8.47 -25.58 5.58
CA ARG A 222 -9.17 -26.80 6.06
C ARG A 222 -8.25 -27.98 6.37
N ASN A 223 -6.95 -27.87 6.08
CA ASN A 223 -5.98 -28.97 6.26
C ASN A 223 -5.60 -29.18 7.73
N THR A 224 -5.03 -30.34 8.10
CA THR A 224 -4.40 -30.45 9.45
C THR A 224 -3.20 -29.51 9.57
N PRO A 225 -2.72 -29.16 10.78
CA PRO A 225 -1.52 -28.33 10.93
C PRO A 225 -0.31 -28.85 10.18
N GLU A 226 -0.07 -30.16 10.18
CA GLU A 226 1.05 -30.79 9.49
C GLU A 226 0.90 -30.72 7.97
N GLU A 227 -0.32 -30.95 7.47
CA GLU A 227 -0.62 -30.83 6.04
C GLU A 227 -0.54 -29.39 5.55
N LEU A 228 -1.03 -28.43 6.34
CA LEU A 228 -0.93 -27.00 6.05
C LEU A 228 0.54 -26.58 5.93
N GLN A 229 1.36 -26.92 6.92
CA GLN A 229 2.79 -26.60 6.93
C GLN A 229 3.47 -27.09 5.64
N ARG A 230 3.32 -28.38 5.31
CA ARG A 230 3.92 -28.97 4.10
C ARG A 230 3.44 -28.28 2.82
N ARG A 231 2.13 -28.01 2.70
CA ARG A 231 1.55 -27.36 1.51
C ARG A 231 2.07 -25.93 1.35
N CYS A 232 2.23 -25.20 2.45
CA CYS A 232 2.80 -23.85 2.45
C CYS A 232 4.31 -23.86 2.12
N GLU A 233 5.05 -24.87 2.57
CA GLU A 233 6.46 -25.07 2.17
C GLU A 233 6.64 -25.34 0.68
N GLU A 234 5.80 -26.22 0.10
CA GLU A 234 5.77 -26.48 -1.35
C GLU A 234 5.46 -25.19 -2.11
N LEU A 235 4.40 -24.47 -1.70
CA LEU A 235 3.96 -23.23 -2.34
C LEU A 235 4.99 -22.09 -2.24
N ALA A 236 5.67 -21.97 -1.09
CA ALA A 236 6.72 -20.97 -0.90
C ALA A 236 7.94 -21.26 -1.79
N GLU A 237 8.32 -22.53 -1.95
CA GLU A 237 9.40 -22.90 -2.88
C GLU A 237 9.02 -22.57 -4.33
N GLU A 238 7.80 -22.90 -4.77
CA GLU A 238 7.31 -22.55 -6.10
C GLU A 238 7.31 -21.05 -6.35
N ALA A 239 6.82 -20.26 -5.37
CA ALA A 239 6.86 -18.81 -5.45
C ALA A 239 8.30 -18.29 -5.58
N LEU A 240 9.24 -18.81 -4.79
CA LEU A 240 10.64 -18.41 -4.86
C LEU A 240 11.35 -18.84 -6.16
N ILE A 241 10.89 -19.90 -6.81
CA ILE A 241 11.36 -20.30 -8.15
C ILE A 241 10.89 -19.27 -9.19
N ILE A 242 9.62 -18.85 -9.14
CA ILE A 242 9.06 -17.80 -10.02
C ILE A 242 9.80 -16.46 -9.82
N MET A 243 10.11 -16.12 -8.57
CA MET A 243 10.79 -14.86 -8.25
C MET A 243 12.24 -14.80 -8.75
N GLY A 244 12.91 -15.94 -8.92
CA GLY A 244 14.32 -15.99 -9.35
C GLY A 244 15.23 -15.33 -8.31
N ASP A 245 16.01 -14.31 -8.69
CA ASP A 245 16.85 -13.53 -7.77
C ASP A 245 16.15 -12.28 -7.20
N ARG A 246 14.94 -11.95 -7.70
CA ARG A 246 14.23 -10.72 -7.35
C ARG A 246 13.74 -10.68 -5.90
N TRP A 247 13.63 -11.83 -5.22
CA TRP A 247 13.11 -11.93 -3.85
C TRP A 247 13.88 -11.04 -2.86
N SER A 248 15.18 -10.84 -3.05
CA SER A 248 16.01 -10.02 -2.14
C SER A 248 15.68 -8.53 -2.20
N GLY A 249 15.06 -8.06 -3.28
CA GLY A 249 14.70 -6.65 -3.48
C GLY A 249 13.30 -6.28 -3.00
N ILE A 250 12.48 -7.26 -2.60
CA ILE A 250 11.04 -7.10 -2.37
C ILE A 250 10.69 -7.49 -0.94
N THR A 251 9.87 -6.68 -0.28
CA THR A 251 9.32 -6.97 1.05
C THR A 251 8.64 -8.33 1.06
N THR A 252 9.00 -9.21 2.01
CA THR A 252 8.54 -10.62 2.09
C THR A 252 9.04 -11.53 0.97
N GLY A 253 9.79 -11.04 0.00
CA GLY A 253 10.34 -11.83 -1.09
C GLY A 253 9.39 -12.17 -2.24
N ILE A 254 8.16 -11.63 -2.28
CA ILE A 254 7.18 -11.89 -3.35
C ILE A 254 6.67 -10.60 -3.99
N ASP A 255 6.68 -10.56 -5.32
CA ASP A 255 6.00 -9.55 -6.12
C ASP A 255 4.56 -9.99 -6.43
N TYR A 256 3.60 -9.43 -5.70
CA TYR A 256 2.17 -9.71 -5.91
C TYR A 256 1.62 -9.16 -7.23
N SER A 257 2.40 -8.37 -7.99
CA SER A 257 2.04 -7.93 -9.34
C SER A 257 2.46 -8.90 -10.45
N ASP A 258 3.26 -9.93 -10.11
CA ASP A 258 3.76 -10.90 -11.08
C ASP A 258 2.62 -11.85 -11.53
N PRO A 259 2.30 -11.96 -12.83
CA PRO A 259 1.20 -12.81 -13.30
C PRO A 259 1.34 -14.29 -12.90
N GLN A 260 2.57 -14.80 -12.76
CA GLN A 260 2.78 -16.17 -12.33
C GLN A 260 2.51 -16.34 -10.83
N ILE A 261 2.83 -15.35 -10.00
CA ILE A 261 2.45 -15.33 -8.57
C ILE A 261 0.94 -15.18 -8.43
N VAL A 262 0.30 -14.30 -9.20
CA VAL A 262 -1.15 -14.13 -9.24
C VAL A 262 -1.83 -15.45 -9.58
N GLY A 263 -1.34 -16.17 -10.58
CA GLY A 263 -1.84 -17.50 -10.96
C GLY A 263 -1.55 -18.58 -9.92
N LEU A 264 -0.35 -18.57 -9.32
CA LEU A 264 0.05 -19.55 -8.30
C LEU A 264 -0.82 -19.48 -7.04
N LEU A 265 -1.13 -18.27 -6.58
CA LEU A 265 -1.91 -18.04 -5.36
C LEU A 265 -3.42 -17.88 -5.61
N ASP A 266 -3.84 -17.85 -6.88
CA ASP A 266 -5.18 -17.49 -7.34
C ASP A 266 -5.69 -16.23 -6.62
N LEU A 267 -4.97 -15.12 -6.87
CA LEU A 267 -5.22 -13.84 -6.21
C LEU A 267 -6.41 -13.12 -6.82
N GLN A 268 -7.31 -12.67 -5.95
CA GLN A 268 -8.43 -11.82 -6.30
C GLN A 268 -8.33 -10.48 -5.57
N GLU A 269 -8.42 -9.39 -6.32
CA GLU A 269 -8.55 -8.06 -5.74
C GLU A 269 -9.92 -7.92 -5.06
N ILE A 270 -9.91 -7.54 -3.80
CA ILE A 270 -11.13 -7.25 -3.04
C ILE A 270 -11.31 -5.73 -3.05
N PRO A 271 -12.33 -5.20 -3.76
CA PRO A 271 -12.57 -3.77 -3.81
C PRO A 271 -12.86 -3.25 -2.39
N VAL A 272 -12.17 -2.18 -2.00
CA VAL A 272 -12.44 -1.49 -0.74
C VAL A 272 -13.78 -0.79 -0.87
N VAL A 273 -14.78 -1.24 -0.11
CA VAL A 273 -16.11 -0.60 -0.08
C VAL A 273 -15.99 0.80 0.53
N LEU A 274 -16.53 1.79 -0.21
CA LEU A 274 -16.69 3.23 0.06
C LEU A 274 -15.49 4.16 -0.24
N GLY A 275 -15.50 4.71 -1.47
CA GLY A 275 -14.98 6.06 -1.76
C GLY A 275 -13.60 6.16 -2.42
N ILE A 276 -12.84 5.07 -2.49
CA ILE A 276 -11.55 5.00 -3.20
C ILE A 276 -11.77 4.19 -4.48
N PRO A 277 -11.31 4.66 -5.66
CA PRO A 277 -11.47 3.92 -6.91
C PRO A 277 -10.94 2.48 -6.76
N PRO A 278 -11.71 1.46 -7.17
CA PRO A 278 -11.45 0.06 -6.83
C PRO A 278 -10.22 -0.56 -7.50
N THR A 279 -9.56 0.16 -8.41
CA THR A 279 -8.50 -0.38 -9.26
C THR A 279 -7.57 0.75 -9.63
N GLU A 280 -6.50 0.94 -8.86
CA GLU A 280 -5.46 1.85 -9.32
C GLU A 280 -4.29 1.04 -9.88
N GLU A 281 -4.12 1.15 -11.20
CA GLU A 281 -3.05 0.46 -11.89
C GLU A 281 -1.69 0.87 -11.30
N GLY A 282 -0.89 -0.13 -10.90
CA GLY A 282 0.47 0.10 -10.42
C GLY A 282 0.65 0.16 -8.90
N VAL A 283 -0.41 0.00 -8.09
CA VAL A 283 -0.28 -0.15 -6.62
C VAL A 283 0.66 -1.32 -6.29
N LEU A 284 0.37 -2.51 -6.81
CA LEU A 284 1.20 -3.70 -6.56
C LEU A 284 2.64 -3.56 -7.10
N LYS A 285 2.86 -2.70 -8.09
CA LYS A 285 4.18 -2.41 -8.66
C LYS A 285 4.90 -1.26 -7.94
N GLY A 286 4.30 -0.69 -6.91
CA GLY A 286 4.86 0.40 -6.12
C GLY A 286 4.92 1.76 -6.79
N MET A 287 4.13 1.97 -7.85
CA MET A 287 4.00 3.24 -8.55
C MET A 287 2.57 3.45 -9.09
N PRO A 288 1.65 3.91 -8.23
CA PRO A 288 0.25 4.12 -8.57
C PRO A 288 0.14 5.45 -9.34
N LYS A 289 0.04 5.35 -10.68
CA LYS A 289 0.23 6.50 -11.58
C LYS A 289 -0.82 7.59 -11.38
N GLU A 290 -2.08 7.20 -11.26
CA GLU A 290 -3.19 8.14 -11.14
C GLU A 290 -3.13 8.94 -9.84
N ALA A 291 -2.75 8.30 -8.72
CA ALA A 291 -2.58 8.92 -7.42
C ALA A 291 -1.38 9.83 -7.40
N PHE A 292 -0.29 9.46 -8.09
CA PHE A 292 0.84 10.35 -8.29
C PHE A 292 0.42 11.61 -9.08
N GLU A 293 -0.33 11.45 -10.17
CA GLU A 293 -0.85 12.60 -10.93
C GLU A 293 -1.85 13.44 -10.12
N ARG A 294 -2.74 12.82 -9.33
CA ARG A 294 -3.63 13.53 -8.39
C ARG A 294 -2.84 14.31 -7.34
N MET A 295 -1.77 13.73 -6.81
CA MET A 295 -0.87 14.41 -5.86
C MET A 295 -0.25 15.66 -6.50
N LEU A 296 0.32 15.52 -7.71
CA LEU A 296 0.89 16.66 -8.44
C LEU A 296 -0.15 17.76 -8.70
N ARG A 297 -1.38 17.38 -9.04
CA ARG A 297 -2.49 18.33 -9.22
C ARG A 297 -2.85 19.05 -7.93
N GLY A 298 -2.94 18.32 -6.81
CA GLY A 298 -3.20 18.92 -5.49
C GLY A 298 -2.12 19.93 -5.11
N MET A 299 -0.84 19.53 -5.21
CA MET A 299 0.30 20.41 -4.94
C MET A 299 0.29 21.66 -5.83
N ALA A 300 0.02 21.49 -7.14
CA ALA A 300 -0.05 22.61 -8.07
C ALA A 300 -1.24 23.52 -7.79
N GLN A 301 -2.38 22.96 -7.39
CA GLN A 301 -3.57 23.72 -7.01
C GLN A 301 -3.31 24.61 -5.79
N GLU A 302 -2.60 24.12 -4.77
CA GLU A 302 -2.21 24.91 -3.60
C GLU A 302 -1.28 26.07 -3.94
N GLU A 303 -0.41 25.91 -4.95
CA GLU A 303 0.48 27.00 -5.39
C GLU A 303 -0.19 28.02 -6.31
N VAL A 304 -1.23 27.60 -7.04
CA VAL A 304 -1.95 28.44 -8.01
C VAL A 304 -3.11 29.19 -7.35
N THR A 305 -3.70 28.62 -6.29
CA THR A 305 -4.80 29.24 -5.57
C THR A 305 -4.22 30.21 -4.53
N PRO A 306 -4.51 31.52 -4.60
CA PRO A 306 -4.08 32.43 -3.55
C PRO A 306 -4.73 32.01 -2.24
N HIS A 307 -3.93 31.71 -1.22
CA HIS A 307 -4.43 31.73 0.14
C HIS A 307 -4.89 33.16 0.43
N GLU A 308 -6.19 33.35 0.62
CA GLU A 308 -6.69 34.46 1.43
C GLU A 308 -6.07 34.27 2.81
N GLN A 309 -4.91 34.92 3.03
CA GLN A 309 -4.32 34.98 4.35
C GLN A 309 -5.29 35.77 5.22
N ASP A 310 -5.74 35.12 6.30
CA ASP A 310 -6.58 35.69 7.34
C ASP A 310 -6.15 37.11 7.68
N SER A 311 -7.14 38.00 7.62
CA SER A 311 -7.08 39.39 8.11
C SER A 311 -7.18 39.44 9.63
#